data_AF-A0A0Q2M175-F1
#
_entry.id   AF-A0A0Q2M175-F1
#
_cell.length_a   1.000
_cell.length_b   1.000
_cell.length_c   1.000
_cell.angle_alpha   90.00
_cell.angle_beta   90.00
_cell.angle_gamma   90.00
#
_symmetry.space_group_name_H-M   'P 1'
#
loop_
_entity.id
_entity.type
_entity.pdbx_description
1 polymer ?
#
loop_
_entity_poly.entity_id
_entity_poly.type
_entity_poly.pdbx_seq_one_letter_code
_entity_poly.pdbx_strand_id
1 'polypeptide(L)'
;MWWKKVHKELLKFLKDSVPEIHEGIRYGVPHVVGEIHFSEDSPHVELSLITFNGSRHPLAFNDGDSVKFMYPVEDTNPYMAFLEIMSFFEKTFDDSRFRVVLRTSPTEFLKSIGLEILWTNEYLLDGTEFVQVWAVSGTTRYNILFEKREKGFVLRDIKMVGGLQ
;
A
#
# COMPACT_ATOMS: atom_id res chain seq x y z
N MET A 1 8.13 5.49 17.01
CA MET A 1 8.94 6.46 16.23
C MET A 1 9.53 5.84 14.96
N TRP A 2 9.68 4.52 14.90
CA TRP A 2 10.34 3.80 13.80
C TRP A 2 9.52 3.66 12.51
N TRP A 3 8.19 3.52 12.59
CA TRP A 3 7.32 3.40 11.41
C TRP A 3 7.40 4.58 10.45
N LYS A 4 7.66 5.80 10.96
CA LYS A 4 7.89 6.97 10.11
C LYS A 4 9.13 6.79 9.22
N LYS A 5 10.16 6.10 9.73
CA LYS A 5 11.37 5.74 8.95
C LYS A 5 11.01 4.67 7.92
N VAL A 6 10.32 3.61 8.33
CA VAL A 6 9.88 2.55 7.42
C VAL A 6 9.04 3.11 6.26
N HIS A 7 8.04 3.95 6.56
CA HIS A 7 7.21 4.57 5.53
C HIS A 7 8.04 5.42 4.57
N LYS A 8 9.01 6.18 5.09
CA LYS A 8 9.88 7.04 4.29
C LYS A 8 10.80 6.22 3.39
N GLU A 9 11.46 5.19 3.92
CA GLU A 9 12.36 4.33 3.15
C GLU A 9 11.59 3.52 2.09
N LEU A 10 10.44 2.94 2.43
CA LEU A 10 9.60 2.20 1.49
C LEU A 10 9.09 3.10 0.36
N LEU A 11 8.54 4.27 0.70
CA LEU A 11 8.03 5.19 -0.32
C LEU A 11 9.17 5.73 -1.20
N LYS A 12 10.35 5.98 -0.63
CA LYS A 12 11.52 6.40 -1.40
C LYS A 12 11.96 5.29 -2.36
N PHE A 13 12.11 4.07 -1.86
CA PHE A 13 12.44 2.90 -2.66
C PHE A 13 11.47 2.70 -3.82
N LEU A 14 10.16 2.72 -3.57
CA LEU A 14 9.15 2.58 -4.61
C LEU A 14 9.24 3.66 -5.69
N LYS A 15 9.55 4.91 -5.31
CA LYS A 15 9.76 6.00 -6.29
C LYS A 15 11.00 5.79 -7.13
N ASP A 16 12.09 5.36 -6.51
CA ASP A 16 13.37 5.14 -7.18
C ASP A 16 13.30 3.89 -8.10
N SER A 17 12.50 2.89 -7.75
CA SER A 17 12.33 1.63 -8.49
C SER A 17 11.30 1.69 -9.63
N VAL A 18 10.63 2.81 -9.88
CA VAL A 18 9.62 2.91 -10.97
C VAL A 18 10.15 2.42 -12.34
N PRO A 19 11.38 2.79 -12.78
CA PRO A 19 11.91 2.30 -14.05
C PRO A 19 12.05 0.77 -14.10
N GLU A 20 12.58 0.17 -13.03
CA GLU A 20 12.77 -1.28 -12.93
C GLU A 20 11.44 -2.04 -12.80
N ILE A 21 10.46 -1.48 -12.08
CA ILE A 21 9.10 -2.04 -12.01
C ILE A 21 8.49 -2.05 -13.42
N HIS A 22 8.60 -0.94 -14.15
CA HIS A 22 8.05 -0.83 -15.50
C HIS A 22 8.70 -1.82 -16.48
N GLU A 23 10.00 -2.04 -16.36
CA GLU A 23 10.70 -3.06 -17.14
C GLU A 23 10.29 -4.47 -16.70
N GLY A 24 10.29 -4.75 -15.40
CA GLY A 24 10.00 -6.07 -14.83
C GLY A 24 8.59 -6.57 -15.13
N ILE A 25 7.59 -5.69 -15.21
CA ILE A 25 6.21 -6.03 -15.61
C ILE A 25 6.17 -6.67 -17.02
N ARG A 26 7.12 -6.35 -17.90
CA ARG A 26 7.17 -6.90 -19.27
C ARG A 26 7.62 -8.36 -19.31
N TYR A 27 8.35 -8.81 -18.28
CA TYR A 27 9.01 -10.12 -18.26
C TYR A 27 8.55 -11.01 -17.10
N GLY A 28 7.71 -10.48 -16.20
CA GLY A 28 7.19 -11.22 -15.06
C GLY A 28 6.42 -10.31 -14.11
N VAL A 29 6.44 -10.66 -12.83
CA VAL A 29 5.77 -9.91 -11.76
C VAL A 29 6.85 -9.36 -10.82
N PRO A 30 7.14 -8.05 -10.84
CA PRO A 30 8.03 -7.42 -9.88
C PRO A 30 7.49 -7.61 -8.47
N HIS A 31 8.36 -7.90 -7.52
CA HIS A 31 8.04 -7.96 -6.11
C HIS A 31 8.98 -7.04 -5.36
N VAL A 32 8.42 -6.25 -4.46
CA VAL A 32 9.19 -5.63 -3.38
C VAL A 32 9.43 -6.74 -2.36
N VAL A 33 10.70 -7.08 -2.17
CA VAL A 33 11.15 -8.03 -1.16
C VAL A 33 11.91 -7.25 -0.11
N GLY A 34 11.54 -7.41 1.15
CA GLY A 34 12.15 -6.63 2.21
C GLY A 34 12.17 -7.30 3.56
N GLU A 35 13.06 -6.76 4.40
CA GLU A 35 13.21 -7.10 5.80
C GLU A 35 13.14 -5.82 6.64
N ILE A 36 12.27 -5.82 7.65
CA ILE A 36 12.06 -4.71 8.57
C ILE A 36 12.51 -5.15 9.96
N HIS A 37 13.60 -4.60 10.46
CA HIS A 37 14.08 -4.86 11.82
C HIS A 37 13.48 -3.87 12.82
N PHE A 38 12.86 -4.39 13.88
CA PHE A 38 12.23 -3.61 14.95
C PHE A 38 13.16 -3.43 16.15
N SER A 39 14.37 -2.92 15.91
CA SER A 39 15.27 -2.51 17.00
C SER A 39 14.84 -1.16 17.58
N GLU A 40 14.86 -1.06 18.92
CA GLU A 40 14.53 0.18 19.63
C GLU A 40 15.44 1.36 19.26
N ASP A 41 16.72 1.05 19.04
CA ASP A 41 17.78 2.03 18.85
C ASP A 41 18.05 2.34 17.38
N SER A 42 17.82 1.40 16.47
CA SER A 42 18.08 1.57 15.04
C SER A 42 17.17 0.70 14.17
N PRO A 43 15.91 1.12 13.95
CA PRO A 43 15.07 0.43 12.97
C PRO A 43 15.71 0.49 11.59
N HIS A 44 15.85 -0.68 10.97
CA HIS A 44 16.47 -0.83 9.66
C HIS A 44 15.47 -1.47 8.69
N VAL A 45 15.54 -1.04 7.43
CA VAL A 45 14.68 -1.56 6.37
C VAL A 45 15.58 -1.86 5.19
N GLU A 46 15.61 -3.13 4.82
CA GLU A 46 16.27 -3.61 3.60
C GLU A 46 15.19 -3.87 2.57
N LEU A 47 15.36 -3.30 1.38
CA LEU A 47 14.40 -3.41 0.28
C LEU A 47 15.14 -3.77 -0.99
N SER A 48 14.55 -4.67 -1.77
CA SER A 48 15.02 -5.07 -3.07
C SER A 48 13.83 -5.29 -4.00
N LEU A 49 14.07 -5.18 -5.30
CA LEU A 49 13.09 -5.48 -6.33
C LEU A 49 13.50 -6.77 -7.03
N ILE A 50 12.61 -7.76 -7.03
CA ILE A 50 12.87 -9.06 -7.67
C ILE A 50 11.69 -9.40 -8.59
N THR A 51 11.97 -9.68 -9.86
CA THR A 51 10.94 -10.09 -10.82
C THR A 51 10.82 -11.60 -10.87
N PHE A 52 9.63 -12.12 -10.52
CA PHE A 52 9.33 -13.55 -10.58
C PHE A 52 8.56 -13.90 -11.85
N ASN A 53 8.75 -15.13 -12.35
CA ASN A 53 7.97 -15.65 -13.47
C ASN A 53 6.61 -16.18 -12.97
N GLY A 54 5.61 -15.30 -12.86
CA GLY A 54 4.20 -15.66 -12.70
C GLY A 54 3.64 -15.78 -11.28
N SER A 55 4.47 -15.72 -10.23
CA SER A 55 3.94 -15.65 -8.84
C SER A 55 3.29 -14.29 -8.58
N ARG A 56 2.14 -14.25 -7.91
CA ARG A 56 1.46 -13.03 -7.45
C ARG A 56 1.06 -13.11 -5.98
N HIS A 57 1.63 -14.06 -5.25
CA HIS A 57 1.24 -14.31 -3.87
C HIS A 57 2.07 -13.41 -2.95
N PRO A 58 1.45 -12.43 -2.27
CA PRO A 58 2.14 -11.73 -1.20
C PRO A 58 2.39 -12.71 -0.04
N LEU A 59 3.54 -12.58 0.61
CA LEU A 59 3.91 -13.42 1.74
C LEU A 59 4.66 -12.58 2.76
N ALA A 60 4.32 -12.74 4.02
CA ALA A 60 5.03 -12.10 5.12
C ALA A 60 4.98 -12.99 6.35
N PHE A 61 6.04 -12.92 7.15
CA PHE A 61 6.17 -13.68 8.38
C PHE A 61 7.05 -12.92 9.37
N ASN A 62 6.79 -13.17 10.65
CA ASN A 62 7.64 -12.69 11.74
C ASN A 62 8.84 -13.62 11.89
N ASP A 63 10.03 -13.05 12.04
CA ASP A 63 11.27 -13.73 12.32
C ASP A 63 11.96 -13.06 13.52
N GLY A 64 11.48 -13.39 14.73
CA GLY A 64 11.99 -12.79 15.97
C GLY A 64 11.74 -11.28 16.05
N ASP A 65 12.80 -10.49 15.90
CA ASP A 65 12.78 -9.02 15.93
C ASP A 65 12.65 -8.38 14.54
N SER A 66 12.48 -9.18 13.49
CA SER A 66 12.25 -8.69 12.14
C SER A 66 10.97 -9.22 11.50
N VAL A 67 10.51 -8.50 10.49
CA VAL A 67 9.47 -8.93 9.56
C VAL A 67 10.09 -9.07 8.18
N LYS A 68 9.92 -10.24 7.60
CA LYS A 68 10.30 -10.52 6.21
C LYS A 68 9.05 -10.55 5.37
N PHE A 69 9.11 -9.93 4.20
CA PHE A 69 7.97 -9.85 3.30
C PHE A 69 8.38 -9.86 1.83
N MET A 70 7.44 -10.31 1.01
CA MET A 70 7.43 -10.09 -0.43
C MET A 70 6.03 -9.65 -0.85
N TYR A 71 5.96 -8.63 -1.70
CA TYR A 71 4.69 -8.11 -2.20
C TYR A 71 4.79 -7.85 -3.71
N PRO A 72 3.88 -8.42 -4.53
CA PRO A 72 3.84 -8.14 -5.97
C PRO A 72 3.47 -6.68 -6.21
N VAL A 73 4.21 -6.00 -7.08
CA VAL A 73 3.93 -4.63 -7.49
C VAL A 73 3.53 -4.64 -8.95
N GLU A 74 2.24 -4.44 -9.18
CA GLU A 74 1.65 -4.38 -10.53
C GLU A 74 1.37 -2.94 -10.97
N ASP A 75 1.42 -1.98 -10.04
CA ASP A 75 1.19 -0.57 -10.30
C ASP A 75 2.51 0.21 -10.32
N THR A 76 2.73 0.97 -11.40
CA THR A 76 3.89 1.87 -11.52
C THR A 76 3.75 3.14 -10.68
N ASN A 77 2.57 3.43 -10.12
CA ASN A 77 2.36 4.52 -9.19
C ASN A 77 2.92 4.12 -7.80
N PRO A 78 4.03 4.74 -7.36
CA PRO A 78 4.71 4.34 -6.13
C PRO A 78 3.86 4.58 -4.87
N TYR A 79 2.91 5.52 -4.91
CA TYR A 79 2.01 5.75 -3.79
C TYR A 79 0.94 4.66 -3.67
N MET A 80 0.44 4.14 -4.80
CA MET A 80 -0.53 3.04 -4.78
C MET A 80 0.14 1.77 -4.26
N ALA A 81 1.32 1.42 -4.80
CA ALA A 81 2.11 0.30 -4.30
C ALA A 81 2.43 0.43 -2.80
N PHE A 82 2.75 1.64 -2.33
CA PHE A 82 2.97 1.91 -0.91
C PHE A 82 1.72 1.59 -0.06
N LEU A 83 0.56 2.10 -0.45
CA LEU A 83 -0.68 1.88 0.28
C LEU A 83 -1.10 0.40 0.31
N GLU A 84 -0.89 -0.31 -0.80
CA GLU A 84 -1.15 -1.74 -0.93
C GLU A 84 -0.26 -2.58 0.00
N ILE A 85 1.05 -2.31 0.03
CA ILE A 85 2.00 -2.97 0.94
C ILE A 85 1.63 -2.71 2.41
N MET A 86 1.27 -1.47 2.76
CA MET A 86 0.87 -1.15 4.13
C MET A 86 -0.43 -1.86 4.53
N SER A 87 -1.42 -1.92 3.64
CA SER A 87 -2.67 -2.67 3.87
C SER A 87 -2.39 -4.16 4.05
N PHE A 88 -1.46 -4.71 3.27
CA PHE A 88 -1.03 -6.09 3.41
C PHE A 88 -0.39 -6.39 4.78
N PHE A 89 0.47 -5.49 5.27
CA PHE A 89 1.02 -5.65 6.62
C PHE A 89 -0.05 -5.59 7.71
N GLU A 90 -1.01 -4.67 7.61
CA GLU A 90 -2.09 -4.59 8.58
C GLU A 90 -2.89 -5.90 8.65
N LYS A 91 -3.25 -6.47 7.49
CA LYS A 91 -4.00 -7.73 7.41
C LYS A 91 -3.19 -8.93 7.92
N THR A 92 -1.88 -8.94 7.70
CA THR A 92 -1.03 -10.10 8.00
C THR A 92 -0.61 -10.14 9.46
N PHE A 93 -0.36 -8.99 10.08
CA PHE A 93 0.16 -8.93 11.44
C PHE A 93 -0.90 -8.59 12.50
N ASP A 94 -2.15 -8.33 12.09
CA ASP A 94 -3.27 -7.86 12.94
C ASP A 94 -2.85 -6.77 13.93
N ASP A 95 -1.93 -5.94 13.49
CA ASP A 95 -1.24 -4.99 14.34
C ASP A 95 -1.61 -3.57 13.91
N SER A 96 -2.30 -2.89 14.83
CA SER A 96 -2.77 -1.51 14.67
C SER A 96 -1.66 -0.51 14.29
N ARG A 97 -0.38 -0.89 14.47
CA ARG A 97 0.80 -0.08 14.13
C ARG A 97 1.03 0.08 12.62
N PHE A 98 0.46 -0.78 11.77
CA PHE A 98 0.60 -0.72 10.29
C PHE A 98 -0.43 0.17 9.58
N ARG A 99 -1.33 0.82 10.34
CA ARG A 99 -2.45 1.57 9.79
C ARG A 99 -2.03 2.88 9.13
N VAL A 100 -2.44 3.06 7.88
CA VAL A 100 -2.37 4.37 7.21
C VAL A 100 -3.55 5.21 7.69
N VAL A 101 -3.26 6.21 8.53
CA VAL A 101 -4.25 7.16 9.04
C VAL A 101 -4.13 8.48 8.27
N LEU A 102 -5.14 8.78 7.45
CA LEU A 102 -5.30 10.06 6.78
C LEU A 102 -5.95 11.07 7.74
N ARG A 103 -5.33 12.24 7.85
CA ARG A 103 -5.85 13.38 8.63
C ARG A 103 -6.73 14.32 7.81
N THR A 104 -6.68 14.19 6.49
CA THR A 104 -7.52 14.91 5.52
C THR A 104 -8.63 13.99 5.02
N SER A 105 -9.62 14.54 4.32
CA SER A 105 -10.63 13.68 3.69
C SER A 105 -9.97 12.70 2.71
N PRO A 106 -10.49 11.47 2.57
CA PRO A 106 -9.94 10.49 1.63
C PRO A 106 -9.91 11.02 0.20
N THR A 107 -10.92 11.78 -0.21
CA THR A 107 -11.02 12.35 -1.57
C THR A 107 -9.96 13.42 -1.83
N GLU A 108 -9.69 14.33 -0.89
CA GLU A 108 -8.61 15.31 -1.00
C GLU A 108 -7.24 14.63 -1.07
N PHE A 109 -7.01 13.63 -0.22
CA PHE A 109 -5.77 12.87 -0.22
C PHE A 109 -5.54 12.19 -1.58
N LEU A 110 -6.53 11.44 -2.07
CA LEU A 110 -6.44 10.71 -3.33
C LEU A 110 -6.22 11.65 -4.53
N LYS A 111 -6.89 12.81 -4.56
CA LYS A 111 -6.63 13.85 -5.57
C LYS A 111 -5.19 14.38 -5.51
N SER A 112 -4.66 14.59 -4.31
CA SER A 112 -3.30 15.12 -4.13
C SER A 112 -2.20 14.16 -4.59
N ILE A 113 -2.48 12.86 -4.64
CA ILE A 113 -1.58 11.84 -5.18
C ILE A 113 -1.88 11.49 -6.66
N GLY A 114 -2.72 12.30 -7.33
CA GLY A 114 -2.94 12.22 -8.77
C GLY A 114 -4.06 11.27 -9.23
N LEU A 115 -4.96 10.86 -8.34
CA LEU A 115 -6.16 10.11 -8.74
C LEU A 115 -7.33 11.04 -9.08
N GLU A 116 -8.05 10.71 -10.16
CA GLU A 116 -9.34 11.31 -10.49
C GLU A 116 -10.46 10.57 -9.74
N ILE A 117 -11.33 11.29 -9.04
CA ILE A 117 -12.42 10.69 -8.27
C ILE A 117 -13.67 10.59 -9.15
N LEU A 118 -14.14 9.37 -9.37
CA LEU A 118 -15.37 9.10 -10.12
C LEU A 118 -16.61 9.18 -9.22
N TRP A 119 -16.51 8.61 -8.03
CA TRP A 119 -17.63 8.50 -7.11
C TRP A 119 -17.15 8.28 -5.68
N THR A 120 -17.97 8.67 -4.71
CA THR A 120 -17.72 8.46 -3.29
C THR A 120 -19.02 8.14 -2.58
N ASN A 121 -18.98 7.23 -1.62
CA ASN A 121 -20.12 6.86 -0.80
C ASN A 121 -19.70 6.64 0.64
N GLU A 122 -20.54 7.12 1.54
CA GLU A 122 -20.35 6.97 2.97
C GLU A 122 -21.46 6.08 3.52
N TYR A 123 -21.11 5.07 4.31
CA TYR A 123 -22.09 4.15 4.88
C TYR A 123 -21.68 3.68 6.27
N LEU A 124 -22.68 3.31 7.07
CA LEU A 124 -22.49 2.74 8.40
C LEU A 124 -22.69 1.23 8.31
N LEU A 125 -21.74 0.46 8.83
CA LEU A 125 -21.83 -0.99 8.96
C LEU A 125 -21.41 -1.37 10.39
N ASP A 126 -22.31 -2.02 11.13
CA ASP A 126 -22.09 -2.45 12.51
C ASP A 126 -21.54 -1.35 13.44
N GLY A 127 -22.10 -0.14 13.33
CA GLY A 127 -21.69 1.02 14.13
C GLY A 127 -20.36 1.65 13.69
N THR A 128 -19.75 1.16 12.61
CA THR A 128 -18.51 1.70 12.04
C THR A 128 -18.82 2.46 10.74
N GLU A 129 -18.34 3.70 10.65
CA GLU A 129 -18.50 4.54 9.45
C GLU A 129 -17.42 4.22 8.42
N PHE A 130 -17.80 4.06 7.15
CA PHE A 130 -16.91 3.78 6.04
C PHE A 130 -17.08 4.80 4.93
N VAL A 131 -16.00 5.08 4.22
CA VAL A 131 -15.95 5.91 3.00
C VAL A 131 -15.38 5.04 1.88
N GLN A 132 -16.22 4.69 0.91
CA GLN A 132 -15.80 4.00 -0.31
C GLN A 132 -15.62 5.02 -1.43
N VAL A 133 -14.46 4.99 -2.08
CA VAL A 133 -14.07 5.90 -3.16
C VAL A 133 -13.78 5.09 -4.41
N TRP A 134 -14.44 5.43 -5.51
CA TRP A 134 -14.05 4.95 -6.84
C TRP A 134 -13.20 6.02 -7.51
N ALA A 135 -12.01 5.62 -7.94
CA ALA A 135 -11.01 6.54 -8.47
C ALA A 135 -10.27 5.95 -9.68
N VAL A 136 -9.64 6.81 -10.47
CA VAL A 136 -8.89 6.44 -11.67
C VAL A 136 -7.48 7.02 -11.59
N SER A 137 -6.50 6.21 -12.00
CA SER A 137 -5.16 6.68 -12.34
C SER A 137 -4.82 6.20 -13.76
N GLY A 138 -4.72 7.14 -14.71
CA GLY A 138 -4.55 6.79 -16.12
C GLY A 138 -5.75 5.98 -16.66
N THR A 139 -5.50 4.72 -17.01
CA THR A 139 -6.54 3.78 -17.51
C THR A 139 -7.06 2.83 -16.43
N THR A 140 -6.46 2.84 -15.24
CA THR A 140 -6.76 1.88 -14.16
C THR A 140 -7.80 2.45 -13.20
N ARG A 141 -8.81 1.64 -12.88
CA ARG A 141 -9.90 1.97 -11.94
C ARG A 141 -9.68 1.27 -10.61
N TYR A 142 -9.88 2.01 -9.52
CA TYR A 142 -9.74 1.54 -8.15
C TYR A 142 -11.05 1.72 -7.38
N ASN A 143 -11.36 0.76 -6.53
CA ASN A 143 -12.32 0.87 -5.44
C ASN A 143 -11.53 0.86 -4.14
N ILE A 144 -11.58 1.97 -3.40
CA ILE A 144 -10.77 2.21 -2.22
C ILE A 144 -11.72 2.38 -1.04
N LEU A 145 -11.52 1.61 0.02
CA LEU A 145 -12.33 1.64 1.22
C LEU A 145 -11.53 2.25 2.37
N PHE A 146 -12.11 3.25 3.02
CA PHE A 146 -11.62 3.83 4.25
C PHE A 146 -12.63 3.59 5.37
N GLU A 147 -12.14 3.42 6.60
CA GLU A 147 -12.92 3.48 7.82
C GLU A 147 -12.72 4.86 8.46
N LYS A 148 -13.82 5.53 8.81
CA LYS A 148 -13.77 6.79 9.53
C LYS A 148 -13.68 6.50 11.04
N ARG A 149 -12.75 7.19 11.69
CA ARG A 149 -12.49 7.14 13.13
C ARG A 149 -12.49 8.55 13.70
N GLU A 150 -12.54 8.68 15.02
CA GLU A 150 -12.56 9.98 15.72
C GLU A 150 -11.46 10.96 15.26
N LYS A 151 -10.29 10.44 14.86
CA LYS A 151 -9.09 11.25 14.53
C LYS A 151 -8.69 11.21 13.05
N GLY A 152 -9.55 10.71 12.16
CA GLY A 152 -9.28 10.65 10.72
C GLY A 152 -9.81 9.42 10.03
N PHE A 153 -9.22 9.07 8.90
CA PHE A 153 -9.65 7.97 8.06
C PHE A 153 -8.55 6.91 7.96
N VAL A 154 -8.90 5.65 8.14
CA VAL A 154 -7.99 4.51 8.04
C VAL A 154 -8.24 3.81 6.73
N LEU A 155 -7.22 3.64 5.90
CA LEU A 155 -7.35 2.82 4.70
C LEU A 155 -7.62 1.36 5.09
N ARG A 156 -8.69 0.76 4.57
CA ARG A 156 -9.08 -0.63 4.83
C ARG A 156 -8.80 -1.53 3.65
N ASP A 157 -9.04 -1.04 2.44
CA ASP A 157 -8.91 -1.86 1.25
C ASP A 157 -8.66 -1.02 0.00
N ILE A 158 -7.95 -1.61 -0.97
CA ILE A 158 -7.79 -1.10 -2.33
C ILE A 158 -8.03 -2.29 -3.26
N LYS A 159 -8.94 -2.14 -4.22
CA LYS A 159 -9.18 -3.13 -5.26
C LYS A 159 -9.10 -2.48 -6.62
N MET A 160 -8.27 -3.06 -7.49
CA MET A 160 -8.32 -2.76 -8.91
C MET A 160 -9.58 -3.37 -9.51
N VAL A 161 -10.39 -2.56 -10.20
CA VAL A 161 -11.69 -2.98 -10.75
C VAL A 161 -11.69 -3.03 -12.29
N GLY A 162 -10.59 -2.63 -12.92
CA GLY A 162 -10.37 -2.77 -14.36
C GLY A 162 -9.30 -1.83 -14.90
N GLY A 163 -8.66 -2.23 -16.01
CA GLY A 163 -7.73 -1.47 -16.83
C GLY A 163 -7.74 -2.03 -18.25
N LEU A 164 -7.55 -1.20 -19.28
CA LEU A 164 -7.43 -1.67 -20.67
C LEU A 164 -6.22 -2.60 -20.77
N GLN A 165 -6.45 -3.84 -21.21
CA GLN A 165 -5.41 -4.75 -21.71
C GLN A 165 -4.82 -4.21 -23.02
#